data_AF-A0A3Q2Z2A2-F1
#
_entry.id   AF-A0A3Q2Z2A2-F1
#
_cell.length_a   1.000
_cell.length_b   1.000
_cell.length_c   1.000
_cell.angle_alpha   90.00
_cell.angle_beta   90.00
_cell.angle_gamma   90.00
#
_symmetry.space_group_name_H-M   'P 1'
#
loop_
_entity.id
_entity.type
_entity.pdbx_description
1 polymer ?
#
loop_
_entity_poly.entity_id
_entity_poly.type
_entity_poly.pdbx_seq_one_letter_code
_entity_poly.pdbx_strand_id
1 'polypeptide(L)'
;MAADVGSMFQYWKKFDLRRLQRELNSVASELAGRQEESEHSHKHLLELNREFRRNVPEEVREMVAPVLKSFQAQVVALNKRSKEAESAFLGIYKQLIEAPVKRLNLRRCSHMSPAHWFSTTVSPTLILGGTQMYCM
;
A
#
# COMPACT_ATOMS: atom_id res chain seq x y z
N MET A 1 -11.37 -33.17 2.95
CA MET A 1 -9.91 -33.32 3.13
C MET A 1 -9.46 -32.26 4.12
N ALA A 2 -9.17 -32.64 5.37
CA ALA A 2 -8.64 -31.72 6.36
C ALA A 2 -7.14 -31.56 6.08
N ALA A 3 -6.67 -30.34 5.83
CA ALA A 3 -5.24 -30.07 5.73
C ALA A 3 -4.60 -30.37 7.09
N ASP A 4 -3.68 -31.33 7.11
CA ASP A 4 -2.92 -31.72 8.30
C ASP A 4 -2.13 -30.51 8.84
N VAL A 5 -2.32 -30.17 10.11
CA VAL A 5 -1.68 -29.00 10.75
C VAL A 5 -0.15 -29.13 10.72
N GLY A 6 0.38 -30.36 10.74
CA GLY A 6 1.81 -30.65 10.59
C GLY A 6 2.36 -30.24 9.22
N SER A 7 1.60 -30.51 8.15
CA SER A 7 1.95 -30.11 6.78
C SER A 7 1.99 -28.58 6.59
N MET A 8 1.03 -27.84 7.18
CA MET A 8 1.04 -26.37 7.18
C MET A 8 2.25 -25.81 7.92
N PHE A 9 2.60 -26.36 9.09
CA PHE A 9 3.77 -25.90 9.86
C PHE A 9 5.10 -26.07 9.10
N GLN A 10 5.28 -27.21 8.42
CA GLN A 10 6.47 -27.46 7.60
C GLN A 10 6.57 -26.50 6.41
N TYR A 11 5.43 -26.17 5.78
CA TYR A 11 5.38 -25.17 4.72
C TYR A 11 5.80 -23.79 5.23
N TRP A 12 5.23 -23.33 6.35
CA TRP A 12 5.61 -22.07 6.98
C TRP A 12 7.08 -22.01 7.41
N LYS A 13 7.70 -23.15 7.73
CA LYS A 13 9.13 -23.25 8.07
C LYS A 13 10.02 -23.09 6.83
N LYS A 14 9.55 -23.55 5.66
CA LYS A 14 10.22 -23.39 4.35
C LYS A 14 9.85 -22.08 3.66
N PHE A 15 8.80 -21.41 4.11
CA PHE A 15 8.33 -20.15 3.55
C PHE A 15 9.34 -19.04 3.85
N ASP A 16 10.08 -18.62 2.82
CA ASP A 16 11.12 -17.61 2.94
C ASP A 16 10.51 -16.20 2.96
N LEU A 17 10.08 -15.77 4.16
CA LEU A 17 9.59 -14.42 4.37
C LEU A 17 10.61 -13.34 3.96
N ARG A 18 11.92 -13.61 4.07
CA ARG A 18 12.95 -12.62 3.72
C ARG A 18 13.05 -12.44 2.21
N ARG A 19 12.90 -13.52 1.44
CA ARG A 19 12.78 -13.43 -0.02
C ARG A 19 11.52 -12.67 -0.41
N LEU A 20 10.35 -13.03 0.14
CA LEU A 20 9.10 -12.35 -0.16
C LEU A 20 9.16 -10.86 0.19
N GLN A 21 9.75 -10.51 1.33
CA GLN A 21 9.93 -9.11 1.73
C GLN A 21 10.81 -8.33 0.75
N ARG A 22 11.89 -8.93 0.23
CA ARG A 22 12.73 -8.28 -0.80
C ARG A 22 11.97 -8.07 -2.11
N GLU A 23 11.22 -9.08 -2.56
CA GLU A 23 10.39 -8.98 -3.76
C GLU A 23 9.34 -7.87 -3.61
N LEU A 24 8.66 -7.81 -2.47
CA LEU A 24 7.67 -6.76 -2.19
C LEU A 24 8.30 -5.36 -2.09
N ASN A 25 9.47 -5.22 -1.48
CA ASN A 25 10.19 -3.94 -1.42
C ASN A 25 10.56 -3.45 -2.83
N SER A 26 11.00 -4.36 -3.72
CA SER A 26 11.31 -4.03 -5.12
C SER A 26 10.08 -3.51 -5.84
N VAL A 27 8.97 -4.26 -5.77
CA VAL A 27 7.71 -3.87 -6.41
C VAL A 27 7.20 -2.55 -5.84
N ALA A 28 7.28 -2.31 -4.53
CA ALA A 28 6.89 -1.04 -3.92
C ALA A 28 7.72 0.14 -4.43
N SER A 29 9.03 -0.04 -4.63
CA SER A 29 9.91 0.99 -5.19
C SER A 29 9.58 1.28 -6.66
N GLU A 30 9.37 0.25 -7.46
CA GLU A 30 8.97 0.40 -8.86
C GLU A 30 7.60 1.06 -9.01
N LEU A 31 6.69 0.79 -8.07
CA LEU A 31 5.33 1.34 -8.07
C LEU A 31 5.33 2.86 -7.96
N ALA A 32 6.24 3.43 -7.16
CA ALA A 32 6.38 4.89 -7.05
C ALA A 32 6.74 5.52 -8.40
N GLY A 33 7.68 4.93 -9.14
CA GLY A 33 8.03 5.40 -10.49
C GLY A 33 6.86 5.29 -11.48
N ARG A 34 6.11 4.17 -11.44
CA ARG A 34 4.94 3.98 -12.30
C ARG A 34 3.79 4.94 -11.98
N GLN A 35 3.62 5.31 -10.71
CA GLN A 35 2.64 6.32 -10.31
C GLN A 35 2.97 7.68 -10.91
N GLU A 36 4.22 8.12 -10.82
CA GLU A 36 4.67 9.39 -11.40
C GLU A 36 4.52 9.40 -12.92
N GLU A 37 4.94 8.32 -13.61
CA GLU A 37 4.80 8.18 -15.06
C GLU A 37 3.32 8.20 -15.51
N SER A 38 2.45 7.51 -14.79
CA SER A 38 1.01 7.48 -15.08
C SER A 38 0.38 8.86 -14.88
N GLU A 39 0.75 9.58 -13.82
CA GLU A 39 0.28 10.95 -13.57
C GLU A 39 0.79 11.93 -14.63
N HIS A 40 2.06 11.81 -15.00
CA HIS A 40 2.67 12.64 -16.04
C HIS A 40 1.99 12.42 -17.39
N SER A 41 1.85 11.15 -17.80
CA SER A 41 1.19 10.77 -19.05
C SER A 41 -0.26 11.25 -19.10
N HIS A 42 -0.98 11.14 -17.99
CA HIS A 42 -2.36 11.64 -17.90
C HIS A 42 -2.43 13.16 -18.04
N LYS A 43 -1.54 13.92 -17.37
CA LYS A 43 -1.46 15.38 -17.53
C LYS A 43 -1.13 15.77 -18.97
N HIS A 44 -0.19 15.08 -19.61
CA HIS A 44 0.17 15.33 -21.00
C HIS A 44 -1.00 15.07 -21.96
N LEU A 45 -1.75 13.97 -21.77
CA LEU A 45 -2.95 13.67 -22.57
C LEU A 45 -4.04 14.75 -22.44
N LEU A 46 -4.24 15.30 -21.24
CA LEU A 46 -5.19 16.40 -21.03
C LEU A 46 -4.77 17.66 -21.79
N GLU A 47 -3.47 17.95 -21.83
CA GLU A 47 -2.96 19.10 -22.58
C GLU A 47 -3.12 18.89 -24.09
N LEU A 48 -2.77 17.71 -24.62
CA LEU A 48 -3.00 17.36 -26.02
C LEU A 48 -4.48 17.46 -26.41
N ASN A 49 -5.39 17.02 -25.54
CA ASN A 49 -6.83 17.13 -25.78
C ASN A 49 -7.29 18.60 -25.83
N ARG A 50 -6.76 19.44 -24.94
CA ARG A 50 -7.05 20.89 -24.95
C ARG A 50 -6.53 21.56 -26.20
N GLU A 51 -5.30 21.25 -26.60
CA GLU A 51 -4.67 21.76 -27.81
C GLU A 51 -5.43 21.34 -29.06
N PHE A 52 -5.81 20.06 -29.15
CA PHE A 52 -6.68 19.55 -30.22
C PHE A 52 -7.98 20.34 -30.31
N ARG A 53 -8.65 20.59 -29.18
CA ARG A 53 -9.91 21.37 -29.17
C ARG A 53 -9.73 22.82 -29.57
N ARG A 54 -8.55 23.43 -29.39
CA ARG A 54 -8.27 24.82 -29.81
C ARG A 54 -7.96 24.93 -31.29
N ASN A 55 -7.27 23.94 -31.84
CA ASN A 55 -6.70 24.01 -33.19
C ASN A 55 -7.59 23.40 -34.28
N VAL A 56 -8.67 22.69 -33.91
CA VAL A 56 -9.53 21.95 -34.85
C VAL A 56 -10.87 22.69 -35.10
N PRO A 57 -11.33 22.77 -36.36
CA PRO A 57 -12.64 23.35 -36.73
C PRO A 57 -13.82 22.71 -35.99
N GLU A 58 -14.89 23.49 -35.81
CA GLU A 58 -16.06 23.06 -35.02
C GLU A 58 -16.75 21.82 -35.60
N GLU A 59 -16.91 21.74 -36.93
CA GLU A 59 -17.56 20.57 -37.55
C GLU A 59 -16.80 19.27 -37.28
N VAL A 60 -15.47 19.30 -37.35
CA VAL A 60 -14.62 18.14 -37.05
C VAL A 60 -14.67 17.81 -35.56
N ARG A 61 -14.74 18.83 -34.70
CA ARG A 61 -14.86 18.67 -33.25
C ARG A 61 -16.14 17.94 -32.87
N GLU A 62 -17.28 18.30 -33.47
CA GLU A 62 -18.57 17.64 -33.24
C GLU A 62 -18.55 16.17 -33.66
N MET A 63 -17.93 15.86 -34.82
CA MET A 63 -17.79 14.46 -35.27
C MET A 63 -16.93 13.62 -34.33
N VAL A 64 -15.86 14.19 -33.79
CA VAL A 64 -14.86 13.47 -32.99
C VAL A 64 -15.19 13.48 -31.48
N ALA A 65 -16.06 14.40 -31.04
CA ALA A 65 -16.50 14.53 -29.64
C ALA A 65 -16.99 13.22 -28.98
N PRO A 66 -17.87 12.40 -29.59
CA PRO A 66 -18.31 11.14 -28.97
C PRO A 66 -17.14 10.15 -28.80
N VAL A 67 -16.20 10.11 -29.75
CA VAL A 67 -15.01 9.25 -29.69
C VAL A 67 -14.09 9.69 -28.55
N LEU A 68 -13.79 10.99 -28.44
CA LEU A 68 -12.96 11.53 -27.37
C LEU A 68 -13.59 11.35 -25.99
N LYS A 69 -14.91 11.50 -25.87
CA LYS A 69 -15.63 11.22 -24.61
C LYS A 69 -15.51 9.75 -24.22
N SER A 70 -15.69 8.82 -25.16
CA SER A 70 -15.53 7.39 -24.91
C SER A 70 -14.09 7.03 -24.50
N PHE A 71 -13.11 7.57 -25.21
CA PHE A 71 -11.69 7.37 -24.90
C PHE A 71 -11.34 7.92 -23.51
N GLN A 72 -11.80 9.13 -23.19
CA GLN A 72 -11.61 9.73 -21.87
C GLN A 72 -12.21 8.85 -20.77
N ALA A 73 -13.43 8.33 -20.97
CA ALA A 73 -14.07 7.44 -20.01
C ALA A 73 -13.25 6.16 -19.78
N GLN A 74 -12.70 5.56 -20.85
CA GLN A 74 -11.84 4.38 -20.74
C GLN A 74 -10.52 4.67 -20.01
N VAL A 75 -9.87 5.79 -20.32
CA VAL A 75 -8.62 6.21 -19.64
C VAL A 75 -8.87 6.45 -18.15
N VAL A 76 -9.96 7.14 -17.79
CA VAL A 76 -10.33 7.37 -16.39
C VAL A 76 -10.62 6.06 -15.66
N ALA A 77 -11.36 5.14 -16.29
CA ALA A 77 -11.66 3.84 -15.71
C ALA A 77 -10.41 2.96 -15.53
N LEU A 78 -9.47 3.01 -16.47
CA LEU A 78 -8.17 2.34 -16.36
C LEU A 78 -7.33 2.92 -15.22
N ASN A 79 -7.20 4.25 -15.15
CA ASN A 79 -6.47 4.92 -14.08
C ASN A 79 -7.06 4.61 -12.70
N LYS A 80 -8.38 4.56 -12.59
CA LYS A 80 -9.06 4.17 -11.35
C LYS A 80 -8.68 2.74 -10.92
N ARG A 81 -8.78 1.77 -11.83
CA ARG A 81 -8.41 0.37 -11.54
C ARG A 81 -6.93 0.21 -11.18
N SER A 82 -6.04 0.97 -11.83
CA SER A 82 -4.61 0.97 -11.48
C SER A 82 -4.40 1.46 -10.06
N LYS A 83 -4.97 2.62 -9.70
CA LYS A 83 -4.86 3.20 -8.36
C LYS A 83 -5.44 2.30 -7.27
N GLU A 84 -6.56 1.62 -7.55
CA GLU A 84 -7.15 0.64 -6.64
C GLU A 84 -6.21 -0.56 -6.42
N ALA A 85 -5.62 -1.10 -7.49
CA ALA A 85 -4.67 -2.21 -7.41
C ALA A 85 -3.39 -1.81 -6.67
N GLU A 86 -2.85 -0.62 -6.94
CA GLU A 86 -1.70 -0.04 -6.25
C GLU A 86 -1.98 0.14 -4.75
N SER A 87 -3.15 0.68 -4.41
CA SER A 87 -3.58 0.88 -3.02
C SER A 87 -3.71 -0.45 -2.27
N ALA A 88 -4.32 -1.46 -2.91
CA ALA A 88 -4.44 -2.80 -2.34
C ALA A 88 -3.06 -3.43 -2.10
N PHE A 89 -2.15 -3.33 -3.08
CA PHE A 89 -0.77 -3.81 -2.95
C PHE A 89 -0.06 -3.14 -1.77
N LEU A 90 -0.05 -1.81 -1.71
CA LEU A 90 0.61 -1.06 -0.64
C LEU A 90 -0.03 -1.33 0.73
N GLY A 91 -1.34 -1.57 0.78
CA GLY A 91 -2.04 -1.98 2.00
C GLY A 91 -1.54 -3.31 2.54
N ILE A 92 -1.44 -4.33 1.68
CA ILE A 92 -0.91 -5.66 2.06
C ILE A 92 0.58 -5.56 2.42
N TYR A 93 1.36 -4.84 1.62
CA TYR A 93 2.78 -4.62 1.84
C TYR A 93 3.06 -4.04 3.24
N LYS A 94 2.35 -2.98 3.64
CA LYS A 94 2.45 -2.37 4.98
C LYS A 94 2.20 -3.39 6.09
N GLN A 95 1.13 -4.17 5.99
CA GLN A 95 0.80 -5.20 7.00
C GLN A 95 1.90 -6.26 7.13
N LEU A 96 2.50 -6.67 6.00
CA LEU A 96 3.55 -7.70 5.97
C LEU A 96 4.87 -7.21 6.55
N ILE A 97 5.26 -5.95 6.33
CA ILE A 97 6.49 -5.39 6.91
C ILE A 97 6.35 -4.99 8.39
N GLU A 98 5.13 -4.70 8.86
CA GLU A 98 4.85 -4.38 10.27
C GLU A 98 4.70 -5.65 11.15
N ALA A 99 4.26 -6.77 10.57
CA ALA A 99 4.12 -8.06 11.26
C ALA A 99 5.41 -8.61 11.95
N PRO A 100 6.63 -8.51 11.37
CA PRO A 100 7.85 -8.95 12.05
C PRO A 100 8.20 -8.12 13.30
N VAL A 101 7.77 -6.86 13.38
CA VAL A 101 8.00 -6.00 14.57
C VAL A 101 7.15 -6.48 15.76
N LYS A 102 5.92 -6.91 15.50
CA LYS A 102 5.04 -7.48 16.55
C LYS A 102 5.54 -8.82 17.11
N ARG A 103 6.35 -9.57 16.37
CA ARG A 103 7.00 -10.81 16.87
C ARG A 103 8.25 -10.56 17.72
N LEU A 104 8.94 -9.44 17.53
CA LEU A 104 10.10 -9.07 18.36
C LEU A 104 9.70 -8.65 19.78
N ASN A 105 8.50 -8.07 19.94
CA ASN A 105 7.97 -7.75 21.28
C ASN A 105 7.50 -8.98 22.06
N LEU A 106 7.01 -10.03 21.40
CA LEU A 106 6.63 -11.27 22.10
C LEU A 106 7.82 -12.05 22.66
N ARG A 107 9.01 -11.97 22.03
CA ARG A 107 10.23 -12.61 22.56
C ARG A 107 10.84 -11.88 23.76
N ARG A 108 10.49 -10.60 23.96
CA ARG A 108 10.90 -9.85 25.16
C ARG A 108 9.96 -10.12 26.35
N CYS A 109 8.70 -10.52 26.09
CA CYS A 109 7.76 -10.97 27.13
C CYS A 109 8.01 -12.40 27.63
N SER A 110 8.64 -13.28 26.86
CA SER A 110 8.89 -14.68 27.27
C SER A 110 10.00 -14.86 28.31
N HIS A 111 10.65 -13.78 28.77
CA HIS A 111 11.66 -13.81 29.85
C HIS A 111 11.23 -13.04 31.11
N MET A 112 10.01 -12.50 31.17
CA MET A 112 9.51 -11.81 32.36
C MET A 112 8.60 -12.73 33.17
N SER A 113 8.96 -12.93 34.44
CA SER A 113 8.20 -13.73 35.39
C SER A 113 6.78 -13.17 35.60
N PRO A 114 5.75 -14.02 35.79
CA PRO A 114 4.34 -13.60 35.95
C PRO A 114 4.07 -12.58 37.07
N ALA A 115 4.98 -12.42 38.03
CA ALA A 115 4.84 -11.51 39.16
C ALA A 115 4.81 -10.02 38.77
N HIS A 116 5.28 -9.64 37.57
CA HIS A 116 5.26 -8.25 37.11
C HIS A 116 3.95 -7.84 36.42
N TRP A 117 3.05 -8.77 36.11
CA TRP A 117 1.86 -8.49 35.32
C TRP A 117 0.77 -7.71 36.08
N PHE A 118 0.76 -7.79 37.41
CA PHE A 118 -0.27 -7.14 38.23
C PHE A 118 0.05 -5.71 38.69
N SER A 119 1.24 -5.17 38.41
CA SER A 119 1.62 -3.83 38.89
C SER A 119 1.45 -2.71 37.87
N THR A 120 1.11 -3.01 36.62
CA THR A 120 0.97 -1.97 35.55
C THR A 120 -0.40 -1.99 34.91
N THR A 121 -1.43 -2.25 35.72
CA THR A 121 -2.81 -1.91 35.35
C THR A 121 -3.19 -0.62 36.09
N VAL A 122 -3.05 0.50 35.38
CA VAL A 122 -3.83 1.73 35.53
C VAL A 122 -3.76 2.43 36.91
N SER A 123 -2.94 3.48 37.00
CA SER A 123 -3.21 4.59 37.92
C SER A 123 -3.61 5.82 37.08
N PRO A 124 -4.88 6.27 37.13
CA PRO A 124 -5.39 7.34 36.29
C PRO A 124 -5.29 8.67 37.03
N THR A 125 -4.08 9.22 37.19
CA THR A 125 -3.94 10.62 37.63
C THR A 125 -2.57 11.17 37.24
N LEU A 126 -2.52 11.93 36.15
CA LEU A 126 -1.81 13.23 36.04
C LEU A 126 -1.69 13.61 34.56
N ILE A 127 -2.59 14.52 34.19
CA ILE A 127 -2.49 15.42 33.06
C ILE A 127 -1.30 16.37 33.32
N LEU A 128 -0.50 16.60 32.26
CA LEU A 128 0.55 17.62 32.05
C LEU A 128 1.99 17.11 32.09
N GLY A 129 2.69 17.35 30.98
CA GLY A 129 4.15 17.30 30.87
C GLY A 129 4.64 16.15 30.01
N GLY A 130 5.08 16.48 28.79
CA GLY A 130 5.65 15.51 27.87
C GLY A 130 6.93 14.87 28.40
N THR A 131 7.17 13.60 28.07
CA THR A 131 8.52 13.05 28.02
C THR A 131 8.54 11.88 27.05
N GLN A 132 9.44 11.97 26.06
CA GLN A 132 9.85 10.88 25.19
C GLN A 132 10.32 9.69 26.02
N MET A 133 9.79 8.50 25.77
CA MET A 133 10.48 7.26 26.15
C MET A 133 11.51 6.93 25.07
N TYR A 134 12.76 7.32 25.31
CA TYR A 134 13.91 6.64 24.71
C TYR A 134 14.11 5.32 25.45
N CYS A 135 14.08 4.19 24.72
CA CYS A 135 14.58 2.91 25.22
C CYS A 135 16.09 2.85 24.98
N MET A 136 16.88 2.77 26.04
CA MET A 136 18.21 2.13 26.01
C MET A 136 18.07 0.61 25.88
#